data_AF-A0A7Z9L9C5-F1
#
_entry.id   AF-A0A7Z9L9C5-F1
#
_cell.length_a   1.000
_cell.length_b   1.000
_cell.length_c   1.000
_cell.angle_alpha   90.00
_cell.angle_beta   90.00
_cell.angle_gamma   90.00
#
_symmetry.space_group_name_H-M   'P 1'
#
loop_
_entity.id
_entity.type
_entity.pdbx_description
1 polymer ?
#
loop_
_entity_poly.entity_id
_entity_poly.type
_entity_poly.pdbx_seq_one_letter_code
_entity_poly.pdbx_strand_id
1 'polypeptide(L)'
;TLSYLGKQGRISSQQFIENFAPDKKFNYRRDLGLKPQRFIRAYHIRDPKSGAAGPWLAGMTLDPTAVHEAWCHQRGYVCLIEEFGGRPIKPGEVFGAAFVVGFFDSIGQMEKVYDKYRDFNRLSVDAQGWKLRRWE
;
A
#
# COMPACT_ATOMS: atom_id res chain seq x y z
N THR A 1 0.62 5.48 -13.28
CA THR A 1 0.61 4.62 -12.08
C THR A 1 1.72 5.08 -11.15
N LEU A 2 1.50 5.12 -9.84
CA LEU A 2 2.52 5.48 -8.86
C LEU A 2 2.49 4.45 -7.74
N SER A 3 3.40 3.50 -7.82
CA SER A 3 3.71 2.59 -6.73
C SER A 3 5.11 2.98 -6.23
N TYR A 4 5.20 3.35 -4.95
CA TYR A 4 6.42 3.87 -4.35
C TYR A 4 7.22 2.76 -3.67
N LEU A 5 8.23 2.22 -4.38
CA LEU A 5 9.29 1.39 -3.81
C LEU A 5 10.62 2.12 -4.04
N GLY A 6 10.98 3.04 -3.14
CA GLY A 6 12.30 3.69 -3.14
C GLY A 6 12.59 4.61 -4.35
N LYS A 7 13.87 4.69 -4.74
CA LYS A 7 14.45 5.74 -5.62
C LYS A 7 13.85 5.85 -7.03
N GLN A 8 13.14 4.84 -7.54
CA GLN A 8 12.60 4.84 -8.91
C GLN A 8 11.30 5.64 -9.04
N GLY A 9 10.62 5.95 -7.93
CA GLY A 9 9.58 6.97 -7.83
C GLY A 9 8.24 6.66 -8.49
N ARG A 10 8.18 6.07 -9.70
CA ARG A 10 6.95 5.84 -10.50
C ARG A 10 7.07 4.58 -11.35
N ILE A 11 5.99 3.80 -11.43
CA ILE A 11 5.86 2.68 -12.38
C ILE A 11 5.04 3.14 -13.59
N SER A 12 5.58 3.04 -14.80
CA SER A 12 4.82 3.33 -16.02
C SER A 12 3.65 2.35 -16.17
N SER A 13 2.49 2.84 -16.64
CA SER A 13 1.35 1.96 -16.96
C SER A 13 1.68 0.95 -18.07
N GLN A 14 2.67 1.25 -18.92
CA GLN A 14 3.16 0.32 -19.95
C GLN A 14 3.69 -1.00 -19.36
N GLN A 15 4.14 -0.99 -18.10
CA GLN A 15 4.62 -2.20 -17.41
C GLN A 15 3.51 -3.21 -17.12
N PHE A 16 2.24 -2.83 -17.33
CA PHE A 16 1.05 -3.62 -17.05
C PHE A 16 0.28 -4.02 -18.33
N ILE A 17 0.84 -3.77 -19.52
CA ILE A 17 0.22 -4.20 -20.79
C ILE A 17 0.28 -5.71 -20.93
N GLU A 18 1.42 -6.30 -20.56
CA GLU A 18 1.65 -7.74 -20.63
C GLU A 18 1.33 -8.41 -19.29
N ASN A 19 0.86 -9.66 -19.35
CA ASN A 19 0.61 -10.44 -18.14
C ASN A 19 1.91 -10.74 -17.40
N PHE A 20 1.87 -10.64 -16.07
CA PHE A 20 2.95 -11.09 -15.19
C PHE A 20 2.41 -11.55 -13.85
N ALA A 21 3.05 -12.57 -13.27
CA ALA A 21 2.70 -13.10 -11.96
C ALA A 21 3.21 -12.18 -10.82
N PRO A 22 2.61 -12.26 -9.62
CA PRO A 22 2.93 -11.35 -8.49
C PRO A 22 4.41 -11.37 -8.05
N ASP A 23 5.08 -12.52 -8.18
CA ASP A 23 6.48 -12.70 -7.82
C ASP A 23 7.46 -12.16 -8.88
N LYS A 24 6.98 -11.78 -10.07
CA LYS A 24 7.84 -11.45 -11.22
C LYS A 24 8.34 -10.02 -11.26
N LYS A 25 7.51 -9.05 -10.88
CA LYS A 25 7.84 -7.62 -10.96
C LYS A 25 7.18 -6.87 -9.81
N PHE A 26 7.85 -5.83 -9.32
CA PHE A 26 7.32 -4.89 -8.32
C PHE A 26 6.84 -5.57 -7.02
N ASN A 27 7.54 -6.63 -6.62
CA ASN A 27 7.29 -7.29 -5.35
C ASN A 27 8.01 -6.56 -4.21
N TYR A 28 7.31 -6.42 -3.10
CA TYR A 28 7.86 -6.02 -1.83
C TYR A 28 7.84 -7.22 -0.90
N ARG A 29 9.00 -7.50 -0.29
CA ARG A 29 9.10 -8.50 0.76
C ARG A 29 9.76 -7.95 2.02
N ARG A 30 9.02 -7.95 3.15
CA ARG A 30 9.51 -7.54 4.48
C ARG A 30 10.75 -8.32 4.94
N ASP A 31 10.90 -9.59 4.54
CA ASP A 31 11.98 -10.48 4.98
C ASP A 31 13.30 -10.28 4.22
N LEU A 32 13.31 -9.45 3.18
CA LEU A 32 14.55 -9.03 2.50
C LEU A 32 15.29 -7.90 3.23
N GLY A 33 14.79 -7.44 4.38
CA GLY A 33 15.45 -6.44 5.23
C GLY A 33 15.39 -5.00 4.70
N LEU A 34 14.79 -4.76 3.54
CA LEU A 34 14.66 -3.44 2.94
C LEU A 34 13.34 -2.79 3.39
N LYS A 35 13.35 -1.99 4.46
CA LYS A 35 12.18 -1.19 4.86
C LYS A 35 12.14 0.12 4.05
N PRO A 36 11.11 0.33 3.21
CA PRO A 36 10.97 1.59 2.49
C PRO A 36 10.59 2.74 3.45
N GLN A 37 11.05 3.95 3.15
CA GLN A 37 10.73 5.14 3.94
C GLN A 37 9.22 5.45 3.94
N ARG A 38 8.57 5.23 2.80
CA ARG A 38 7.12 5.34 2.62
C ARG A 38 6.61 4.10 1.88
N PHE A 39 5.43 3.62 2.23
CA PHE A 39 4.77 2.52 1.55
C PHE A 39 3.44 2.99 1.00
N ILE A 40 3.50 3.59 -0.18
CA ILE A 40 2.36 4.22 -0.85
C ILE A 40 2.14 3.52 -2.18
N ARG A 41 0.90 3.08 -2.40
CA ARG A 41 0.45 2.45 -3.64
C ARG A 41 -0.76 3.18 -4.17
N ALA A 42 -0.60 3.77 -5.35
CA ALA A 42 -1.62 4.61 -5.92
C ALA A 42 -1.75 4.41 -7.43
N TYR A 43 -2.99 4.47 -7.89
CA TYR A 43 -3.32 4.57 -9.29
C TYR A 43 -3.99 5.92 -9.56
N HIS A 44 -3.52 6.59 -10.61
CA HIS A 44 -4.08 7.87 -11.04
C HIS A 44 -5.31 7.57 -11.88
N ILE A 45 -6.49 7.84 -11.32
CA ILE A 45 -7.72 7.57 -12.05
C ILE A 45 -7.85 8.54 -13.21
N ARG A 46 -8.55 8.11 -14.26
CA ARG A 46 -8.81 8.91 -15.44
C ARG A 46 -10.30 8.90 -15.72
N ASP A 47 -10.80 10.01 -16.22
CA ASP A 47 -12.15 10.05 -16.76
C ASP A 47 -12.23 9.08 -17.95
N PRO A 48 -13.19 8.14 -17.98
CA PRO A 48 -13.26 7.10 -19.01
C PRO A 48 -13.64 7.64 -20.40
N LYS A 49 -14.20 8.85 -20.50
CA LYS A 49 -14.64 9.43 -21.78
C LYS A 49 -13.56 10.32 -22.40
N SER A 50 -12.96 11.19 -21.59
CA SER A 50 -12.00 12.22 -22.02
C SER A 50 -10.54 11.83 -21.79
N GLY A 51 -10.27 10.83 -20.94
CA GLY A 51 -8.92 10.45 -20.53
C GLY A 51 -8.23 11.46 -19.60
N ALA A 52 -8.94 12.52 -19.21
CA ALA A 52 -8.46 13.55 -18.31
C ALA A 52 -8.02 12.95 -16.97
N ALA A 53 -6.97 13.52 -16.38
CA ALA A 53 -6.49 13.11 -15.07
C ALA A 53 -7.53 13.45 -13.99
N GLY A 54 -7.91 12.44 -13.19
CA GLY A 54 -8.68 12.61 -11.97
C GLY A 54 -7.77 12.52 -10.73
N PRO A 55 -8.32 12.34 -9.53
CA PRO A 55 -7.51 12.14 -8.32
C PRO A 55 -6.71 10.84 -8.34
N TRP A 56 -5.87 10.65 -7.33
CA TRP A 56 -5.19 9.40 -7.04
C TRP A 56 -6.05 8.58 -6.09
N LEU A 57 -6.34 7.33 -6.44
CA LEU A 57 -6.79 6.34 -5.46
C LEU A 57 -5.57 5.68 -4.85
N ALA A 58 -5.41 5.77 -3.53
CA ALA A 58 -4.24 5.26 -2.83
C ALA A 58 -4.59 4.34 -1.66
N GLY A 59 -3.77 3.32 -1.48
CA GLY A 59 -3.61 2.53 -0.26
C GLY A 59 -2.21 2.75 0.31
N MET A 60 -2.12 2.93 1.63
CA MET A 60 -0.87 3.21 2.33
C MET A 60 -0.76 2.37 3.58
N THR A 61 0.24 1.49 3.62
CA THR A 61 0.53 0.66 4.78
C THR A 61 1.47 1.41 5.70
N LEU A 62 1.00 1.73 6.90
CA LEU A 62 1.68 2.66 7.78
C LEU A 62 2.92 2.05 8.46
N ASP A 63 2.96 0.72 8.56
CA ASP A 63 4.14 -0.07 8.92
C ASP A 63 4.47 -1.09 7.81
N PRO A 64 5.44 -0.79 6.93
CA PRO A 64 5.84 -1.68 5.85
C PRO A 64 6.30 -3.05 6.34
N THR A 65 6.78 -3.15 7.59
CA THR A 65 7.28 -4.43 8.10
C THR A 65 6.16 -5.45 8.31
N ALA A 66 4.90 -5.00 8.41
CA ALA A 66 3.75 -5.85 8.66
C ALA A 66 3.29 -6.66 7.43
N VAL A 67 3.78 -6.32 6.23
CA VAL A 67 3.21 -6.82 4.97
C VAL A 67 4.24 -7.39 3.98
N HIS A 68 3.77 -8.29 3.13
CA HIS A 68 4.31 -8.50 1.78
C HIS A 68 3.34 -7.86 0.79
N GLU A 69 3.84 -7.43 -0.35
CA GLU A 69 2.95 -6.87 -1.37
C GLU A 69 3.48 -7.13 -2.78
N ALA A 70 2.58 -7.27 -3.74
CA ALA A 70 2.94 -7.43 -5.13
C ALA A 70 1.91 -6.78 -6.06
N TRP A 71 2.40 -6.30 -7.19
CA TRP A 71 1.55 -6.04 -8.34
C TRP A 71 1.52 -7.25 -9.25
N CYS A 72 0.40 -7.48 -9.92
CA CYS A 72 0.35 -8.39 -11.05
C CYS A 72 -0.61 -7.87 -12.12
N HIS A 73 -0.43 -8.35 -13.34
CA HIS A 73 -1.44 -8.25 -14.38
C HIS A 73 -1.76 -9.66 -14.83
N GLN A 74 -2.95 -10.14 -14.47
CA GLN A 74 -3.44 -11.46 -14.84
C GLN A 74 -4.94 -11.36 -15.07
N ARG A 75 -5.47 -12.21 -15.95
CA ARG A 75 -6.93 -12.32 -16.19
C ARG A 75 -7.59 -11.01 -16.64
N GLY A 76 -6.84 -10.12 -17.29
CA GLY A 76 -7.35 -8.88 -17.88
C GLY A 76 -7.50 -7.71 -16.91
N TYR A 77 -6.90 -7.76 -15.72
CA TYR A 77 -6.88 -6.63 -14.80
C TYR A 77 -5.53 -6.50 -14.07
N VAL A 78 -5.25 -5.28 -13.62
CA VAL A 78 -4.13 -4.99 -12.71
C VAL A 78 -4.59 -5.25 -11.28
N CYS A 79 -3.90 -6.12 -10.57
CA CYS A 79 -4.15 -6.43 -9.18
C CYS A 79 -2.99 -5.97 -8.30
N LEU A 80 -3.34 -5.41 -7.14
CA LEU A 80 -2.43 -5.28 -6.01
C LEU A 80 -2.81 -6.36 -5.00
N ILE A 81 -1.84 -7.17 -4.62
CA ILE A 81 -1.98 -8.21 -3.59
C ILE A 81 -1.19 -7.74 -2.38
N GLU A 82 -1.87 -7.66 -1.24
CA GLU A 82 -1.26 -7.31 0.04
C GLU A 82 -1.50 -8.45 1.04
N GLU A 83 -0.40 -9.04 1.50
CA GLU A 83 -0.41 -10.10 2.51
C GLU A 83 0.09 -9.50 3.82
N PHE A 84 -0.74 -9.56 4.87
CA PHE A 84 -0.35 -9.19 6.23
C PHE A 84 -0.36 -10.42 7.14
N GLY A 85 0.57 -10.49 8.08
CA GLY A 85 0.76 -11.67 8.93
C GLY A 85 1.98 -12.50 8.53
N GLY A 86 1.87 -13.83 8.60
CA GLY A 86 2.97 -14.75 8.30
C GLY A 86 4.14 -14.69 9.30
N ARG A 87 3.96 -14.02 10.44
CA ARG A 87 4.81 -14.13 11.61
C ARG A 87 4.21 -15.17 12.56
N PRO A 88 5.01 -15.99 13.25
CA PRO A 88 4.50 -16.88 14.28
C PRO A 88 3.73 -16.09 15.35
N ILE A 89 2.53 -16.55 15.72
CA ILE A 89 1.71 -16.01 16.80
C ILE A 89 1.37 -17.12 17.78
N LYS A 90 1.36 -16.80 19.09
CA LYS A 90 0.96 -17.73 20.15
C LYS A 90 -0.54 -17.64 20.43
N PRO A 91 -1.13 -18.66 21.10
CA PRO A 91 -2.49 -18.56 21.61
C PRO A 91 -2.67 -17.31 22.47
N GLY A 92 -3.65 -16.47 22.11
CA GLY A 92 -3.94 -15.20 22.80
C GLY A 92 -3.20 -13.97 22.25
N GLU A 93 -2.22 -14.14 21.36
CA GLU A 93 -1.58 -13.02 20.69
C GLU A 93 -2.42 -12.48 19.53
N VAL A 94 -2.23 -11.20 19.21
CA VAL A 94 -2.84 -10.52 18.07
C VAL A 94 -1.77 -9.94 17.17
N PHE A 95 -2.03 -9.94 15.88
CA PHE A 95 -1.22 -9.23 14.89
C PHE A 95 -2.14 -8.35 14.04
N GLY A 96 -1.57 -7.36 13.38
CA GLY A 96 -2.31 -6.46 12.53
C GLY A 96 -1.44 -5.42 11.87
N ALA A 97 -2.07 -4.67 10.98
CA ALA A 97 -1.53 -3.52 10.29
C ALA A 97 -2.59 -2.41 10.28
N ALA A 98 -2.16 -1.18 10.03
CA ALA A 98 -3.05 -0.05 9.83
C ALA A 98 -2.78 0.58 8.47
N PHE A 99 -3.86 1.03 7.84
CA PHE A 99 -3.84 1.54 6.48
C PHE A 99 -4.52 2.91 6.39
N VAL A 100 -4.04 3.74 5.48
CA VAL A 100 -4.80 4.88 4.95
C VAL A 100 -5.25 4.52 3.54
N VAL A 101 -6.55 4.60 3.29
CA VAL A 101 -7.15 4.36 1.97
C VAL A 101 -8.01 5.57 1.61
N GLY A 102 -7.85 6.10 0.40
CA GLY A 102 -8.67 7.24 -0.03
C GLY A 102 -8.24 7.88 -1.35
N PHE A 103 -8.92 8.98 -1.66
CA PHE A 103 -8.62 9.83 -2.81
C PHE A 103 -7.72 10.99 -2.42
N PHE A 104 -6.74 11.30 -3.27
CA PHE A 104 -5.76 12.36 -3.06
C PHE A 104 -5.57 13.17 -4.33
N ASP A 105 -5.47 14.49 -4.21
CA ASP A 105 -5.27 15.38 -5.36
C ASP A 105 -3.81 15.37 -5.84
N SER A 106 -2.87 14.99 -4.97
CA SER A 106 -1.45 14.99 -5.31
C SER A 106 -0.64 13.97 -4.52
N ILE A 107 0.53 13.64 -5.07
CA ILE A 107 1.55 12.84 -4.39
C ILE A 107 2.02 13.51 -3.10
N GLY A 108 2.22 14.83 -3.13
CA GLY A 108 2.65 15.56 -1.92
C GLY A 108 1.62 15.48 -0.80
N GLN A 109 0.32 15.44 -1.11
CA GLN A 109 -0.73 15.22 -0.11
C GLN A 109 -0.65 13.80 0.47
N MET A 110 -0.43 12.79 -0.37
CA MET A 110 -0.23 11.41 0.07
C MET A 110 0.98 11.28 1.01
N GLU A 111 2.12 11.88 0.65
CA GLU A 111 3.33 11.85 1.48
C GLU A 111 3.12 12.54 2.82
N LYS A 112 2.46 13.70 2.85
CA LYS A 112 2.13 14.41 4.11
C LYS A 112 1.25 13.58 5.02
N VAL A 113 0.22 12.92 4.48
CA VAL A 113 -0.68 12.06 5.25
C VAL A 113 0.04 10.81 5.74
N TYR A 114 0.85 10.17 4.89
CA TYR A 114 1.68 9.04 5.27
C TYR A 114 2.61 9.41 6.44
N ASP A 115 3.34 10.52 6.31
CA ASP A 115 4.32 10.94 7.30
C ASP A 115 3.65 11.28 8.65
N LYS A 116 2.42 11.79 8.64
CA LYS A 116 1.63 12.04 9.85
C LYS A 116 1.30 10.74 10.61
N TYR A 117 1.02 9.65 9.91
CA TYR A 117 0.54 8.39 10.49
C TYR A 117 1.57 7.26 10.40
N ARG A 118 2.84 7.57 10.12
CA ARG A 118 3.88 6.55 9.99
C ARG A 118 4.05 5.73 11.27
N ASP A 119 4.32 4.44 11.07
CA ASP A 119 4.59 3.41 12.08
C ASP A 119 3.40 3.12 13.01
N PHE A 120 2.22 3.68 12.76
CA PHE A 120 0.98 3.17 13.35
C PHE A 120 0.64 1.81 12.71
N ASN A 121 0.18 0.86 13.51
CA ASN A 121 0.01 -0.52 13.07
C ASN A 121 -1.19 -1.21 13.73
N ARG A 122 -2.00 -0.46 14.49
CA ARG A 122 -3.20 -0.98 15.15
C ARG A 122 -4.33 0.04 15.19
N LEU A 123 -5.57 -0.46 15.08
CA LEU A 123 -6.77 0.24 15.50
C LEU A 123 -7.30 -0.40 16.79
N SER A 124 -7.59 0.42 17.80
CA SER A 124 -8.36 0.00 18.99
C SER A 124 -9.77 0.50 18.83
N VAL A 125 -10.77 -0.34 19.07
CA VAL A 125 -12.19 0.00 18.95
C VAL A 125 -12.87 -0.26 20.29
N ASP A 126 -13.63 0.71 20.77
CA ASP A 126 -14.45 0.65 21.98
C ASP A 126 -15.81 1.31 21.72
N ALA A 127 -16.67 1.37 22.74
CA ALA A 127 -17.99 1.98 22.63
C ALA A 127 -17.93 3.50 22.36
N GLN A 128 -16.78 4.14 22.57
CA GLN A 128 -16.56 5.57 22.32
C GLN A 128 -15.97 5.84 20.93
N GLY A 129 -15.61 4.79 20.19
CA GLY A 129 -15.17 4.88 18.80
C GLY A 129 -13.86 4.12 18.56
N TRP A 130 -12.98 4.71 17.74
CA TRP A 130 -11.71 4.08 17.40
C TRP A 130 -10.53 5.01 17.66
N LYS A 131 -9.37 4.40 17.95
CA LYS A 131 -8.09 5.09 18.13
C LYS A 131 -7.03 4.39 17.28
N LEU A 132 -6.28 5.18 16.51
CA LEU A 132 -5.07 4.72 15.85
C LEU A 132 -3.96 4.59 16.90
N ARG A 133 -3.29 3.43 16.94
CA ARG A 133 -2.27 3.08 17.94
C ARG A 133 -1.06 2.40 17.30
N ARG A 134 0.02 2.36 18.07
CA ARG A 134 1.19 1.49 17.83
C ARG A 134 1.09 0.28 18.75
N TRP A 135 1.70 -0.84 18.37
CA TRP A 135 2.03 -1.92 19.29
C TRP A 135 2.91 -1.35 20.42
N GLU A 136 2.67 -1.79 21.65
CA GLU A 136 3.50 -1.48 22.82
C GLU A 136 4.73 -2.39 22.88
#